data_AF-A0A6N0NUF6-F1
#
_entry.id   AF-A0A6N0NUF6-F1
#
_cell.length_a   1.000
_cell.length_b   1.000
_cell.length_c   1.000
_cell.angle_alpha   90.00
_cell.angle_beta   90.00
_cell.angle_gamma   90.00
#
_symmetry.space_group_name_H-M   'P 1'
#
loop_
_entity.id
_entity.type
_entity.pdbx_description
1 polymer ?
#
loop_
_entity_poly.entity_id
_entity_poly.type
_entity_poly.pdbx_seq_one_letter_code
_entity_poly.pdbx_strand_id
1 'polypeptide(L)'
;MSSTAAYISSVSRYFKSFTLTKGFFNELLSSKDWKEVLDILKEKGVIDEAPNSLDKAETLIKTRAIRQLQELYGLSNSLKLARDIVAGYIYRVTLDEFTYLTSCIWNKVSINLNRLIYLKNKVDQTPASLEELASILQGTIHGNAISFALSKSPKDLSQLNSLLEYFFIHYISTIVEGLKGDWKVSANNIMCTYKDYYSASLAVRQKIVEGVRCRLADDDIRDLATSKTPSEALNVMRRLYYAKSLDLADMYTALTSFYNLARKSARSGALGVFMGSPFNPIVAMGASELIKLDTEDVVTVLNGIKLKVPPESLKPSISIQLV
;
A
#
# COMPACT_ATOMS: atom_id res chain seq x y z
N MET A 1 4.65 -26.49 13.48
CA MET A 1 3.80 -25.56 12.70
C MET A 1 2.63 -24.99 13.50
N SER A 2 1.87 -25.79 14.28
CA SER A 2 0.69 -25.30 15.02
C SER A 2 1.00 -24.21 16.08
N SER A 3 2.02 -24.41 16.93
CA SER A 3 2.39 -23.45 17.99
C SER A 3 2.87 -22.10 17.42
N THR A 4 3.71 -22.15 16.39
CA THR A 4 4.18 -20.96 15.67
C THR A 4 3.02 -20.19 15.02
N ALA A 5 2.12 -20.89 14.33
CA ALA A 5 0.97 -20.25 13.68
C ALA A 5 0.00 -19.64 14.71
N ALA A 6 -0.20 -20.30 15.87
CA ALA A 6 -0.98 -19.75 16.97
C ALA A 6 -0.35 -18.48 17.53
N TYR A 7 0.97 -18.47 17.75
CA TYR A 7 1.69 -17.29 18.21
C TYR A 7 1.52 -16.10 17.27
N ILE A 8 1.75 -16.31 15.96
CA ILE A 8 1.57 -15.26 14.94
C ILE A 8 0.11 -14.76 14.89
N SER A 9 -0.85 -15.67 15.06
CA SER A 9 -2.27 -15.32 15.13
C SER A 9 -2.60 -14.42 16.33
N SER A 10 -2.11 -14.78 17.51
CA SER A 10 -2.28 -13.96 18.73
C SER A 10 -1.63 -12.59 18.58
N VAL A 11 -0.39 -12.53 18.10
CA VAL A 11 0.32 -11.27 17.85
C VAL A 11 -0.45 -10.42 16.83
N SER A 12 -0.87 -10.99 15.71
CA SER A 12 -1.59 -10.25 14.68
C SER A 12 -2.97 -9.75 15.16
N ARG A 13 -3.64 -10.52 16.03
CA ARG A 13 -4.90 -10.09 16.67
C ARG A 13 -4.68 -8.94 17.64
N TYR A 14 -3.56 -8.92 18.36
CA TYR A 14 -3.14 -7.77 19.16
C TYR A 14 -2.97 -6.53 18.27
N PHE A 15 -2.26 -6.62 17.15
CA PHE A 15 -2.15 -5.48 16.21
C PHE A 15 -3.50 -5.05 15.63
N LYS A 16 -4.37 -5.99 15.29
CA LYS A 16 -5.76 -5.71 14.83
C LYS A 16 -6.60 -4.99 15.90
N SER A 17 -6.29 -5.13 17.18
CA SER A 17 -7.03 -4.42 18.24
C SER A 17 -6.83 -2.90 18.19
N PHE A 18 -5.74 -2.42 17.56
CA PHE A 18 -5.47 -1.00 17.34
C PHE A 18 -6.09 -0.42 16.06
N THR A 19 -6.78 -1.24 15.27
CA THR A 19 -7.39 -0.79 14.01
C THR A 19 -8.47 0.26 14.27
N LEU A 20 -8.41 1.35 13.50
CA LEU A 20 -9.34 2.47 13.64
C LEU A 20 -10.76 2.07 13.20
N THR A 21 -11.74 2.51 13.98
CA THR A 21 -13.14 2.11 13.78
C THR A 21 -13.91 3.10 12.91
N LYS A 22 -15.10 2.72 12.46
CA LYS A 22 -16.02 3.62 11.74
C LYS A 22 -16.37 4.86 12.55
N GLY A 23 -16.65 4.67 13.85
CA GLY A 23 -16.97 5.78 14.75
C GLY A 23 -15.83 6.79 14.85
N PHE A 24 -14.58 6.29 14.89
CA PHE A 24 -13.38 7.12 14.89
C PHE A 24 -13.29 7.98 13.63
N PHE A 25 -13.46 7.39 12.44
CA PHE A 25 -13.40 8.16 11.19
C PHE A 25 -14.55 9.16 11.03
N ASN A 26 -15.74 8.83 11.54
CA ASN A 26 -16.85 9.80 11.59
C ASN A 26 -16.53 10.99 12.49
N GLU A 27 -15.87 10.75 13.63
CA GLU A 27 -15.38 11.80 14.53
C GLU A 27 -14.36 12.69 13.81
N LEU A 28 -13.34 12.10 13.15
CA LEU A 28 -12.35 12.88 12.39
C LEU A 28 -12.98 13.71 11.26
N LEU A 29 -13.95 13.15 10.52
CA LEU A 29 -14.60 13.85 9.41
C LEU A 29 -15.52 14.98 9.87
N SER A 30 -15.94 14.97 11.14
CA SER A 30 -16.73 16.04 11.73
C SER A 30 -15.88 17.24 12.19
N SER A 31 -14.56 17.09 12.20
CA SER A 31 -13.64 18.16 12.59
C SER A 31 -13.70 19.34 11.63
N LYS A 32 -13.64 20.55 12.19
CA LYS A 32 -13.70 21.83 11.45
C LYS A 32 -12.34 22.23 10.89
N ASP A 33 -11.27 21.81 11.55
CA ASP A 33 -9.89 22.11 11.16
C ASP A 33 -8.98 20.87 11.32
N TRP A 34 -7.90 20.83 10.56
CA TRP A 34 -6.93 19.73 10.62
C TRP A 34 -6.24 19.64 11.99
N LYS A 35 -6.16 20.74 12.76
CA LYS A 35 -5.64 20.70 14.13
C LYS A 35 -6.55 19.93 15.08
N GLU A 36 -7.86 20.08 14.94
CA GLU A 36 -8.85 19.32 15.72
C GLU A 36 -8.75 17.82 15.42
N VAL A 37 -8.48 17.45 14.16
CA VAL A 37 -8.16 16.06 13.79
C VAL A 37 -6.95 15.58 14.59
N LEU A 38 -5.87 16.36 14.68
CA LEU A 38 -4.67 15.98 15.43
C LEU A 38 -4.93 15.85 16.94
N ASP A 39 -5.78 16.71 17.50
CA ASP A 39 -6.18 16.62 18.89
C ASP A 39 -6.94 15.31 19.16
N ILE A 40 -7.89 14.93 18.30
CA ILE A 40 -8.59 13.63 18.38
C ILE A 40 -7.60 12.47 18.25
N LEU A 41 -6.66 12.53 17.29
CA LEU A 41 -5.63 11.50 17.14
C LEU A 41 -4.78 11.36 18.41
N LYS A 42 -4.44 12.48 19.06
CA LYS A 42 -3.68 12.49 20.31
C LYS A 42 -4.48 11.88 21.46
N GLU A 43 -5.71 12.34 21.68
CA GLU A 43 -6.59 11.87 22.75
C GLU A 43 -6.81 10.35 22.70
N LYS A 44 -6.86 9.79 21.49
CA LYS A 44 -7.10 8.35 21.28
C LYS A 44 -5.80 7.53 21.20
N GLY A 45 -4.66 8.14 21.48
CA GLY A 45 -3.35 7.47 21.49
C GLY A 45 -2.87 7.02 20.11
N VAL A 46 -3.33 7.68 19.04
CA VAL A 46 -2.81 7.46 17.68
C VAL A 46 -1.47 8.17 17.49
N ILE A 47 -1.32 9.35 18.06
CA ILE A 47 -0.05 10.09 18.10
C ILE A 47 0.22 10.55 19.54
N ASP A 48 1.49 10.66 19.91
CA ASP A 48 1.85 11.05 21.29
C ASP A 48 1.66 12.56 21.52
N GLU A 49 1.96 13.37 20.51
CA GLU A 49 1.80 14.82 20.53
C GLU A 49 1.23 15.34 19.21
N ALA A 50 0.42 16.41 19.30
CA ALA A 50 -0.09 17.12 18.14
C ALA A 50 1.01 18.05 17.58
N PRO A 51 1.55 17.78 16.38
CA PRO A 51 2.62 18.57 15.81
C PRO A 51 2.14 19.94 15.31
N ASN A 52 3.08 20.87 15.15
CA ASN A 52 2.79 22.22 14.69
C ASN A 52 2.68 22.38 13.16
N SER A 53 2.92 21.33 12.38
CA SER A 53 2.78 21.35 10.93
C SER A 53 2.22 20.04 10.37
N LEU A 54 1.62 20.14 9.18
CA LEU A 54 1.05 19.01 8.45
C LEU A 54 2.12 17.98 8.05
N ASP A 55 3.25 18.44 7.52
CA ASP A 55 4.37 17.56 7.15
C ASP A 55 4.88 16.74 8.34
N LYS A 56 4.94 17.35 9.52
CA LYS A 56 5.31 16.64 10.76
C LYS A 56 4.22 15.67 11.20
N ALA A 57 2.94 16.01 11.02
CA ALA A 57 1.84 15.09 11.29
C ALA A 57 1.91 13.85 10.41
N GLU A 58 2.07 14.01 9.10
CA GLU A 58 2.25 12.89 8.18
C GLU A 58 3.46 12.04 8.56
N THR A 59 4.58 12.69 8.89
CA THR A 59 5.80 12.03 9.36
C THR A 59 5.54 11.20 10.62
N LEU A 60 4.83 11.73 11.63
CA LEU A 60 4.52 11.02 12.86
C LEU A 60 3.59 9.83 12.63
N ILE A 61 2.51 10.02 11.85
CA ILE A 61 1.55 8.96 11.53
C ILE A 61 2.27 7.83 10.78
N LYS A 62 3.10 8.17 9.80
CA LYS A 62 3.89 7.20 9.03
C LYS A 62 4.94 6.49 9.89
N THR A 63 5.63 7.23 10.77
CA THR A 63 6.61 6.66 11.71
C THR A 63 5.96 5.63 12.63
N ARG A 64 4.74 5.89 13.11
CA ARG A 64 3.97 4.92 13.89
C ARG A 64 3.67 3.66 13.10
N ALA A 65 3.20 3.79 11.85
CA ALA A 65 2.91 2.65 10.99
C ALA A 65 4.16 1.78 10.75
N ILE A 66 5.30 2.42 10.46
CA ILE A 66 6.60 1.77 10.28
C ILE A 66 7.00 1.03 11.57
N ARG A 67 6.88 1.67 12.74
CA ARG A 67 7.20 1.06 14.04
C ARG A 67 6.35 -0.18 14.29
N GLN A 68 5.04 -0.11 14.07
CA GLN A 68 4.12 -1.24 14.24
C GLN A 68 4.47 -2.39 13.29
N LEU A 69 4.76 -2.10 12.02
CA LEU A 69 5.18 -3.11 11.05
C LEU A 69 6.55 -3.72 11.39
N GLN A 70 7.51 -2.93 11.89
CA GLN A 70 8.81 -3.43 12.34
C GLN A 70 8.69 -4.33 13.57
N GLU A 71 7.84 -3.96 14.52
CA GLU A 71 7.54 -4.79 15.69
C GLU A 71 6.88 -6.11 15.27
N LEU A 72 5.85 -6.05 14.42
CA LEU A 72 5.20 -7.24 13.86
C LEU A 72 6.20 -8.10 13.06
N TYR A 73 7.12 -7.48 12.31
CA TYR A 73 8.17 -8.18 11.57
C TYR A 73 9.10 -8.94 12.52
N GLY A 74 9.58 -8.28 13.59
CA GLY A 74 10.45 -8.90 14.59
C GLY A 74 9.76 -10.05 15.34
N LEU A 75 8.48 -9.89 15.65
CA LEU A 75 7.66 -10.94 16.25
C LEU A 75 7.33 -12.06 15.24
N SER A 76 7.44 -11.82 13.94
CA SER A 76 7.20 -12.82 12.89
C SER A 76 8.39 -13.74 12.60
N ASN A 77 9.53 -13.58 13.29
CA ASN A 77 10.76 -14.34 13.05
C ASN A 77 10.59 -15.87 13.10
N SER A 78 9.63 -16.35 13.87
CA SER A 78 9.36 -17.78 14.03
C SER A 78 8.66 -18.40 12.81
N LEU A 79 8.08 -17.59 11.91
CA LEU A 79 7.42 -18.06 10.69
C LEU A 79 7.82 -17.20 9.48
N LYS A 80 8.68 -17.76 8.62
CA LYS A 80 9.18 -17.09 7.40
C LYS A 80 8.07 -16.47 6.55
N LEU A 81 6.97 -17.19 6.32
CA LEU A 81 5.84 -16.69 5.53
C LEU A 81 5.28 -15.37 6.09
N ALA A 82 5.03 -15.29 7.40
CA ALA A 82 4.52 -14.07 8.03
C ALA A 82 5.54 -12.94 7.95
N ARG A 83 6.81 -13.25 8.21
CA ARG A 83 7.90 -12.27 8.13
C ARG A 83 8.05 -11.67 6.74
N ASP A 84 8.01 -12.50 5.70
CA ASP A 84 8.13 -12.09 4.30
C ASP A 84 6.92 -11.23 3.88
N ILE A 85 5.70 -11.59 4.31
CA ILE A 85 4.51 -10.76 4.10
C ILE A 85 4.69 -9.36 4.72
N VAL A 86 5.08 -9.29 5.99
CA VAL A 86 5.24 -8.01 6.70
C VAL A 86 6.35 -7.17 6.07
N ALA A 87 7.44 -7.78 5.59
CA ALA A 87 8.47 -7.08 4.83
C ALA A 87 7.93 -6.37 3.58
N GLY A 88 7.02 -7.03 2.84
CA GLY A 88 6.35 -6.42 1.70
C GLY A 88 5.51 -5.20 2.08
N TYR A 89 4.87 -5.20 3.25
CA TYR A 89 4.13 -4.04 3.76
C TYR A 89 5.03 -2.92 4.26
N ILE A 90 6.16 -3.24 4.90
CA ILE A 90 7.19 -2.24 5.22
C ILE A 90 7.66 -1.56 3.94
N TYR A 91 7.93 -2.33 2.88
CA TYR A 91 8.26 -1.77 1.57
C TYR A 91 7.17 -0.83 1.07
N ARG A 92 5.90 -1.24 1.09
CA ARG A 92 4.79 -0.42 0.59
C ARG A 92 4.67 0.92 1.33
N VAL A 93 4.81 0.91 2.66
CA VAL A 93 4.72 2.12 3.51
C VAL A 93 5.94 3.01 3.36
N THR A 94 7.08 2.48 2.94
CA THR A 94 8.34 3.24 2.74
C THR A 94 8.67 3.48 1.26
N LEU A 95 7.72 3.24 0.37
CA LEU A 95 7.90 3.37 -1.07
C LEU A 95 8.13 4.81 -1.52
N ASP A 96 7.51 5.78 -0.86
CA ASP A 96 7.74 7.22 -1.07
C ASP A 96 9.18 7.64 -0.75
N GLU A 97 9.75 7.14 0.36
CA GLU A 97 11.17 7.33 0.69
C GLU A 97 12.06 6.70 -0.37
N PHE A 98 11.71 5.50 -0.82
CA PHE A 98 12.49 4.78 -1.80
C PHE A 98 12.44 5.43 -3.19
N THR A 99 11.25 5.85 -3.63
CA THR A 99 11.07 6.57 -4.90
C THR A 99 11.72 7.94 -4.86
N TYR A 100 11.75 8.62 -3.72
CA TYR A 100 12.54 9.84 -3.54
C TYR A 100 14.04 9.57 -3.74
N LEU A 101 14.60 8.54 -3.09
CA LEU A 101 16.00 8.15 -3.28
C LEU A 101 16.32 7.82 -4.74
N THR A 102 15.54 6.94 -5.37
CA THR A 102 15.78 6.53 -6.76
C THR A 102 15.61 7.69 -7.72
N SER A 103 14.66 8.60 -7.48
CA SER A 103 14.45 9.80 -8.30
C SER A 103 15.62 10.79 -8.19
N CYS A 104 16.16 11.00 -6.99
CA CYS A 104 17.34 11.85 -6.81
C CYS A 104 18.56 11.25 -7.52
N ILE A 105 18.79 9.94 -7.39
CA ILE A 105 19.91 9.24 -8.07
C ILE A 105 19.75 9.30 -9.58
N TRP A 106 18.57 8.98 -10.11
CA TRP A 106 18.27 9.02 -11.54
C TRP A 106 18.55 10.39 -12.16
N ASN A 107 18.11 11.45 -11.47
CA ASN A 107 18.28 12.83 -11.93
C ASN A 107 19.62 13.46 -11.51
N LYS A 108 20.48 12.73 -10.80
CA LYS A 108 21.77 13.22 -10.26
C LYS A 108 21.61 14.48 -9.39
N VAL A 109 20.58 14.50 -8.55
CA VAL A 109 20.27 15.59 -7.60
C VAL A 109 20.73 15.19 -6.20
N SER A 110 21.12 16.17 -5.39
CA SER A 110 21.52 15.95 -3.99
C SER A 110 20.41 15.28 -3.17
N ILE A 111 20.81 14.33 -2.34
CA ILE A 111 19.89 13.58 -1.47
C ILE A 111 19.90 14.22 -0.10
N ASN A 112 18.75 14.74 0.34
CA ASN A 112 18.54 15.08 1.75
C ASN A 112 18.11 13.84 2.54
N LEU A 113 19.04 13.19 3.22
CA LEU A 113 18.80 11.99 4.04
C LEU A 113 17.88 12.25 5.25
N ASN A 114 17.71 13.50 5.68
CA ASN A 114 16.81 13.84 6.79
C ASN A 114 15.32 13.72 6.44
N ARG A 115 14.99 13.57 5.14
CA ARG A 115 13.62 13.25 4.69
C ARG A 115 13.28 11.77 4.86
N LEU A 116 14.28 10.91 5.09
CA LEU A 116 14.10 9.48 5.24
C LEU A 116 13.81 9.14 6.70
N ILE A 117 12.84 8.26 6.93
CA ILE A 117 12.46 7.78 8.26
C ILE A 117 13.01 6.38 8.44
N TYR A 118 12.69 5.47 7.52
CA TYR A 118 13.11 4.08 7.58
C TYR A 118 14.45 3.84 6.88
N LEU A 119 14.63 4.42 5.70
CA LEU A 119 15.82 4.16 4.87
C LEU A 119 17.06 4.91 5.34
N LYS A 120 16.90 5.91 6.23
CA LYS A 120 18.02 6.69 6.77
C LYS A 120 19.12 5.82 7.38
N ASN A 121 18.74 4.77 8.13
CA ASN A 121 19.66 3.88 8.84
C ASN A 121 20.10 2.67 7.98
N LYS A 122 19.79 2.68 6.68
CA LYS A 122 20.15 1.62 5.72
C LYS A 122 21.03 2.14 4.59
N VAL A 123 21.13 3.46 4.46
CA VAL A 123 21.86 4.16 3.42
C VAL A 123 22.76 5.15 4.12
N ASP A 124 23.85 4.63 4.67
CA ASP A 124 24.81 5.39 5.49
C ASP A 124 25.65 6.36 4.63
N GLN A 125 25.71 6.11 3.33
CA GLN A 125 26.38 6.94 2.33
C GLN A 125 25.43 7.22 1.16
N THR A 126 25.54 8.41 0.56
CA THR A 126 24.73 8.79 -0.61
C THR A 126 25.17 7.94 -1.80
N PRO A 127 24.31 7.06 -2.35
CA PRO A 127 24.66 6.22 -3.48
C PRO A 127 24.85 7.09 -4.73
N ALA A 128 25.89 6.84 -5.50
CA ALA A 128 26.17 7.53 -6.76
C ALA A 128 25.37 6.97 -7.95
N SER A 129 24.85 5.74 -7.83
CA SER A 129 24.10 5.05 -8.89
C SER A 129 23.00 4.13 -8.33
N LEU A 130 22.11 3.67 -9.21
CA LEU A 130 21.04 2.74 -8.83
C LEU A 130 21.60 1.34 -8.54
N GLU A 131 22.68 0.97 -9.24
CA GLU A 131 23.43 -0.26 -9.04
C GLU A 131 24.10 -0.28 -7.66
N GLU A 132 24.70 0.84 -7.27
CA GLU A 132 25.28 1.01 -5.94
C GLU A 132 24.19 0.97 -4.86
N LEU A 133 23.06 1.67 -5.07
CA LEU A 133 21.92 1.58 -4.15
C LEU A 133 21.40 0.14 -4.01
N ALA A 134 21.33 -0.62 -5.11
CA ALA A 134 20.94 -2.03 -5.09
C ALA A 134 21.93 -2.89 -4.30
N SER A 135 23.23 -2.62 -4.40
CA SER A 135 24.27 -3.30 -3.63
C SER A 135 24.22 -2.96 -2.14
N ILE A 136 24.05 -1.69 -1.78
CA ILE A 136 23.90 -1.24 -0.38
C ILE A 136 22.69 -1.92 0.28
N LEU A 137 21.58 -2.04 -0.47
CA LEU A 137 20.33 -2.62 0.02
C LEU A 137 20.23 -4.13 -0.25
N GLN A 138 21.32 -4.80 -0.61
CA GLN A 138 21.32 -6.23 -0.90
C GLN A 138 20.76 -7.05 0.28
N GLY A 139 19.92 -8.04 -0.02
CA GLY A 139 19.26 -8.87 0.98
C GLY A 139 18.07 -8.21 1.68
N THR A 140 17.73 -6.96 1.36
CA THR A 140 16.52 -6.29 1.81
C THR A 140 15.41 -6.34 0.76
N ILE A 141 14.17 -6.09 1.18
CA ILE A 141 13.03 -6.00 0.26
C ILE A 141 13.18 -4.84 -0.75
N HIS A 142 13.79 -3.73 -0.35
CA HIS A 142 14.09 -2.59 -1.21
C HIS A 142 15.14 -2.92 -2.26
N GLY A 143 16.20 -3.65 -1.89
CA GLY A 143 17.21 -4.17 -2.83
C GLY A 143 16.61 -5.11 -3.87
N ASN A 144 15.68 -5.98 -3.44
CA ASN A 144 14.92 -6.86 -4.35
C ASN A 144 14.04 -6.04 -5.31
N ALA A 145 13.39 -4.98 -4.81
CA ALA A 145 12.50 -4.12 -5.59
C ALA A 145 13.24 -3.38 -6.71
N ILE A 146 14.39 -2.77 -6.39
CA ILE A 146 15.19 -2.06 -7.40
C ILE A 146 15.82 -3.04 -8.39
N SER A 147 16.29 -4.21 -7.94
CA SER A 147 16.78 -5.25 -8.84
C SER A 147 15.69 -5.74 -9.80
N PHE A 148 14.46 -5.93 -9.30
CA PHE A 148 13.29 -6.25 -10.12
C PHE A 148 13.03 -5.16 -11.15
N ALA A 149 12.93 -3.89 -10.72
CA ALA A 149 12.63 -2.80 -11.63
C ALA A 149 13.71 -2.62 -12.71
N LEU A 150 15.00 -2.67 -12.33
CA LEU A 150 16.12 -2.57 -13.27
C LEU A 150 16.17 -3.74 -14.26
N SER A 151 15.79 -4.95 -13.84
CA SER A 151 15.72 -6.12 -14.74
C SER A 151 14.73 -5.96 -15.90
N LYS A 152 13.79 -5.01 -15.78
CA LYS A 152 12.81 -4.66 -16.81
C LYS A 152 13.28 -3.51 -17.72
N SER A 153 14.49 -2.99 -17.50
CA SER A 153 15.12 -1.94 -18.31
C SER A 153 14.21 -0.71 -18.51
N PRO A 154 13.84 0.01 -17.43
CA PRO A 154 12.97 1.17 -17.52
C PRO A 154 13.59 2.25 -18.40
N LYS A 155 12.79 2.84 -19.29
CA LYS A 155 13.25 3.86 -20.25
C LYS A 155 13.37 5.25 -19.64
N ASP A 156 12.60 5.51 -18.59
CA ASP A 156 12.53 6.78 -17.90
C ASP A 156 12.18 6.60 -16.42
N LEU A 157 12.24 7.70 -15.66
CA LEU A 157 11.95 7.71 -14.23
C LEU A 157 10.49 7.35 -13.91
N SER A 158 9.55 7.69 -14.79
CA SER A 158 8.13 7.36 -14.59
C SER A 158 7.92 5.84 -14.64
N GLN A 159 8.54 5.18 -15.62
CA GLN A 159 8.56 3.73 -15.73
C GLN A 159 9.25 3.09 -14.54
N LEU A 160 10.42 3.58 -14.12
CA LEU A 160 11.11 3.08 -12.94
C LEU A 160 10.19 3.15 -11.70
N ASN A 161 9.61 4.31 -11.41
CA ASN A 161 8.75 4.50 -10.25
C ASN A 161 7.48 3.63 -10.31
N SER A 162 6.90 3.45 -11.51
CA SER A 162 5.73 2.58 -11.70
C SER A 162 6.08 1.10 -11.48
N LEU A 163 7.28 0.66 -11.89
CA LEU A 163 7.76 -0.70 -11.67
C LEU A 163 8.10 -0.97 -10.19
N LEU A 164 8.64 0.02 -9.49
CA LEU A 164 8.82 -0.04 -8.04
C LEU A 164 7.47 -0.18 -7.33
N GLU A 165 6.48 0.64 -7.70
CA GLU A 165 5.13 0.51 -7.15
C GLU A 165 4.52 -0.87 -7.45
N TYR A 166 4.65 -1.35 -8.69
CA TYR A 166 4.17 -2.67 -9.11
C TYR A 166 4.90 -3.83 -8.40
N PHE A 167 6.16 -3.67 -8.00
CA PHE A 167 6.90 -4.71 -7.28
C PHE A 167 6.17 -5.17 -6.01
N PHE A 168 5.52 -4.25 -5.27
CA PHE A 168 4.76 -4.62 -4.08
C PHE A 168 3.69 -5.68 -4.39
N ILE A 169 2.86 -5.43 -5.42
CA ILE A 169 1.80 -6.36 -5.79
C ILE A 169 2.36 -7.66 -6.33
N HIS A 170 3.45 -7.60 -7.09
CA HIS A 170 4.12 -8.77 -7.65
C HIS A 170 4.68 -9.67 -6.55
N TYR A 171 5.44 -9.09 -5.62
CA TYR A 171 6.05 -9.79 -4.50
C TYR A 171 5.01 -10.50 -3.62
N ILE A 172 3.99 -9.75 -3.18
CA ILE A 172 2.92 -10.32 -2.36
C ILE A 172 2.14 -11.39 -3.12
N SER A 173 1.89 -11.19 -4.41
CA SER A 173 1.15 -12.18 -5.21
C SER A 173 1.91 -13.49 -5.36
N THR A 174 3.23 -13.44 -5.55
CA THR A 174 4.08 -14.65 -5.56
C THR A 174 3.98 -15.43 -4.26
N ILE A 175 3.92 -14.75 -3.11
CA ILE A 175 3.66 -15.39 -1.82
C ILE A 175 2.28 -16.04 -1.79
N VAL A 176 1.24 -15.31 -2.22
CA VAL A 176 -0.15 -15.80 -2.22
C VAL A 176 -0.36 -17.01 -3.13
N GLU A 177 0.29 -17.04 -4.30
CA GLU A 177 0.19 -18.19 -5.21
C GLU A 177 0.82 -19.46 -4.64
N GLY A 178 1.80 -19.32 -3.74
CA GLY A 178 2.39 -20.44 -3.00
C GLY A 178 1.50 -21.02 -1.88
N LEU A 179 0.38 -20.36 -1.54
CA LEU A 179 -0.55 -20.82 -0.51
C LEU A 179 -1.53 -21.87 -1.05
N LYS A 180 -2.17 -22.61 -0.14
CA LYS A 180 -3.19 -23.62 -0.46
C LYS A 180 -4.43 -23.46 0.43
N GLY A 181 -5.57 -23.96 -0.05
CA GLY A 181 -6.83 -23.99 0.70
C GLY A 181 -7.28 -22.62 1.21
N ASP A 182 -7.82 -22.60 2.43
CA ASP A 182 -8.40 -21.42 3.06
C ASP A 182 -7.44 -20.23 3.19
N TRP A 183 -6.14 -20.49 3.32
CA TRP A 183 -5.12 -19.43 3.40
C TRP A 183 -5.02 -18.68 2.07
N LYS A 184 -5.03 -19.39 0.94
CA LYS A 184 -5.02 -18.76 -0.39
C LYS A 184 -6.30 -17.97 -0.63
N VAL A 185 -7.45 -18.53 -0.25
CA VAL A 185 -8.75 -17.84 -0.36
C VAL A 185 -8.74 -16.56 0.48
N SER A 186 -8.33 -16.64 1.74
CA SER A 186 -8.24 -15.49 2.65
C SER A 186 -7.31 -14.40 2.12
N ALA A 187 -6.14 -14.78 1.60
CA ALA A 187 -5.18 -13.83 1.05
C ALA A 187 -5.67 -13.20 -0.26
N ASN A 188 -6.33 -13.98 -1.13
CA ASN A 188 -6.95 -13.45 -2.35
C ASN A 188 -8.11 -12.50 -2.05
N ASN A 189 -8.85 -12.67 -0.95
CA ASN A 189 -9.85 -11.69 -0.53
C ASN A 189 -9.24 -10.32 -0.21
N ILE A 190 -7.96 -10.25 0.17
CA ILE A 190 -7.22 -9.00 0.34
C ILE A 190 -6.68 -8.51 -1.01
N MET A 191 -6.03 -9.39 -1.77
CA MET A 191 -5.18 -8.97 -2.90
C MET A 191 -5.85 -8.92 -4.27
N CYS A 192 -6.93 -9.65 -4.49
CA CYS A 192 -7.49 -9.90 -5.82
C CYS A 192 -7.72 -8.60 -6.61
N THR A 193 -8.39 -7.62 -5.99
CA THR A 193 -8.68 -6.34 -6.66
C THR A 193 -7.42 -5.49 -6.83
N TYR A 194 -6.45 -5.58 -5.92
CA TYR A 194 -5.14 -4.92 -6.11
C TYR A 194 -4.37 -5.51 -7.29
N LYS A 195 -4.35 -6.85 -7.44
CA LYS A 195 -3.69 -7.52 -8.58
C LYS A 195 -4.19 -6.91 -9.89
N ASP A 196 -5.51 -6.85 -10.03
CA ASP A 196 -6.17 -6.29 -11.20
C ASP A 196 -5.90 -4.79 -11.38
N TYR A 197 -6.02 -3.99 -10.31
CA TYR A 197 -5.76 -2.54 -10.36
C TYR A 197 -4.33 -2.23 -10.78
N TYR A 198 -3.33 -2.83 -10.13
CA TYR A 198 -1.92 -2.51 -10.40
C TYR A 198 -1.51 -2.92 -11.82
N SER A 199 -2.00 -4.07 -12.31
CA SER A 199 -1.77 -4.49 -13.69
C SER A 199 -2.45 -3.58 -14.71
N ALA A 200 -3.71 -3.19 -14.46
CA ALA A 200 -4.41 -2.25 -15.32
C ALA A 200 -3.76 -0.85 -15.31
N SER A 201 -3.36 -0.35 -14.14
CA SER A 201 -2.69 0.94 -13.97
C SER A 201 -1.35 0.98 -14.71
N LEU A 202 -0.54 -0.08 -14.57
CA LEU A 202 0.74 -0.21 -15.26
C LEU A 202 0.56 -0.29 -16.79
N ALA A 203 -0.43 -1.05 -17.27
CA ALA A 203 -0.76 -1.13 -18.68
C ALA A 203 -1.21 0.21 -19.26
N VAL A 204 -2.12 0.91 -18.56
CA VAL A 204 -2.63 2.21 -19.00
C VAL A 204 -1.53 3.26 -19.04
N ARG A 205 -0.76 3.39 -17.95
CA ARG A 205 0.19 4.49 -17.76
C ARG A 205 1.52 4.26 -18.47
N GLN A 206 2.02 3.03 -18.46
CA GLN A 206 3.37 2.71 -18.94
C GLN A 206 3.39 1.81 -20.18
N LYS A 207 2.23 1.33 -20.65
CA LYS A 207 2.13 0.41 -21.80
C LYS A 207 2.89 -0.90 -21.56
N ILE A 208 3.02 -1.29 -20.30
CA ILE A 208 3.69 -2.52 -19.86
C ILE A 208 2.63 -3.53 -19.45
N VAL A 209 2.72 -4.74 -20.01
CA VAL A 209 1.86 -5.87 -19.68
C VAL A 209 2.61 -6.78 -18.72
N GLU A 210 2.09 -6.93 -17.50
CA GLU A 210 2.63 -7.85 -16.50
C GLU A 210 1.54 -8.80 -15.98
N GLY A 211 1.95 -9.96 -15.47
CA GLY A 211 1.07 -11.13 -15.34
C GLY A 211 0.18 -11.20 -14.09
N VAL A 212 0.34 -10.33 -13.10
CA VAL A 212 -0.28 -10.49 -11.78
C VAL A 212 -1.73 -10.04 -11.82
N ARG A 213 -2.67 -10.99 -11.94
CA ARG A 213 -4.10 -10.69 -12.14
C ARG A 213 -4.96 -11.64 -11.32
N CYS A 214 -6.23 -11.28 -11.18
CA CYS A 214 -7.22 -12.09 -10.48
C CYS A 214 -8.49 -12.29 -11.31
N ARG A 215 -9.22 -11.21 -11.64
CA ARG A 215 -10.47 -11.27 -12.40
C ARG A 215 -10.35 -10.70 -13.80
N LEU A 216 -9.31 -9.90 -14.08
CA LEU A 216 -9.10 -9.34 -15.42
C LEU A 216 -8.47 -10.36 -16.37
N ALA A 217 -9.02 -10.45 -17.58
CA ALA A 217 -8.50 -11.29 -18.65
C ALA A 217 -7.16 -10.76 -19.20
N ASP A 218 -6.38 -11.64 -19.83
CA ASP A 218 -5.10 -11.27 -20.46
C ASP A 218 -5.31 -10.20 -21.53
N ASP A 219 -6.35 -10.41 -22.34
CA ASP A 219 -6.68 -9.55 -23.47
C ASP A 219 -7.12 -8.16 -23.01
N ASP A 220 -7.79 -8.03 -21.86
CA ASP A 220 -8.13 -6.71 -21.30
C ASP A 220 -6.89 -5.90 -20.95
N ILE A 221 -5.87 -6.52 -20.36
CA ILE A 221 -4.62 -5.83 -20.02
C ILE A 221 -3.82 -5.48 -21.28
N ARG A 222 -3.80 -6.38 -22.27
CA ARG A 222 -3.17 -6.12 -23.57
C ARG A 222 -3.85 -4.96 -24.31
N ASP A 223 -5.17 -4.91 -24.29
CA ASP A 223 -5.94 -3.84 -24.92
C ASP A 223 -5.71 -2.49 -24.20
N LEU A 224 -5.64 -2.47 -22.86
CA LEU A 224 -5.26 -1.28 -22.11
C LEU A 224 -3.83 -0.79 -22.45
N ALA A 225 -2.90 -1.73 -22.60
CA ALA A 225 -1.51 -1.43 -22.95
C ALA A 225 -1.34 -0.97 -24.41
N THR A 226 -2.20 -1.40 -25.32
CA THR A 226 -2.14 -1.02 -26.74
C THR A 226 -3.00 0.19 -27.10
N SER A 227 -3.92 0.59 -26.20
CA SER A 227 -4.73 1.80 -26.34
C SER A 227 -3.86 3.03 -26.57
N LYS A 228 -4.11 3.78 -27.64
CA LYS A 228 -3.35 4.97 -28.05
C LYS A 228 -3.90 6.24 -27.44
N THR A 229 -5.20 6.26 -27.12
CA THR A 229 -5.88 7.43 -26.56
C THR A 229 -6.52 7.13 -25.20
N PRO A 230 -6.72 8.13 -24.33
CA PRO A 230 -7.48 7.96 -23.09
C PRO A 230 -8.90 7.42 -23.32
N SER A 231 -9.55 7.81 -24.42
CA SER A 231 -10.89 7.36 -24.78
C SER A 231 -10.94 5.88 -25.14
N GLU A 232 -9.94 5.37 -25.88
CA GLU A 232 -9.80 3.93 -26.16
C GLU A 232 -9.59 3.14 -24.87
N ALA A 233 -8.71 3.61 -23.99
CA ALA A 233 -8.48 2.97 -22.70
C ALA A 233 -9.76 2.96 -21.84
N LEU A 234 -10.54 4.04 -21.83
CA LEU A 234 -11.85 4.09 -21.14
C LEU A 234 -12.84 3.08 -21.69
N ASN A 235 -12.86 2.85 -23.01
CA ASN A 235 -13.73 1.83 -23.60
C ASN A 235 -13.37 0.42 -23.13
N VAL A 236 -12.08 0.14 -22.95
CA VAL A 236 -11.64 -1.12 -22.34
C VAL A 236 -12.05 -1.16 -20.86
N MET A 237 -11.88 -0.07 -20.10
CA MET A 237 -12.32 0.03 -18.69
C MET A 237 -13.82 -0.24 -18.51
N ARG A 238 -14.67 0.17 -19.47
CA ARG A 238 -16.14 -0.03 -19.47
C ARG A 238 -16.58 -1.49 -19.61
N ARG A 239 -15.72 -2.37 -20.13
CA ARG A 239 -16.03 -3.80 -20.29
C ARG A 239 -15.35 -4.69 -19.24
N LEU A 240 -14.51 -4.13 -18.36
CA LEU A 240 -13.88 -4.88 -17.29
C LEU A 240 -14.93 -5.39 -16.28
N TYR A 241 -14.57 -6.45 -15.56
CA TYR A 241 -15.36 -7.01 -14.47
C TYR A 241 -15.86 -5.94 -13.47
N TYR A 242 -15.05 -4.90 -13.23
CA TYR A 242 -15.33 -3.86 -12.23
C TYR A 242 -16.14 -2.68 -12.76
N ALA A 243 -16.49 -2.63 -14.05
CA ALA A 243 -17.02 -1.42 -14.71
C ALA A 243 -18.18 -0.73 -13.98
N LYS A 244 -19.11 -1.49 -13.40
CA LYS A 244 -20.27 -0.95 -12.64
C LYS A 244 -19.89 -0.24 -11.34
N SER A 245 -18.71 -0.51 -10.81
CA SER A 245 -18.20 0.04 -9.55
C SER A 245 -17.15 1.14 -9.77
N LEU A 246 -16.83 1.46 -11.02
CA LEU A 246 -15.86 2.49 -11.38
C LEU A 246 -16.56 3.77 -11.80
N ASP A 247 -15.94 4.90 -11.46
CA ASP A 247 -16.30 6.19 -12.06
C ASP A 247 -15.50 6.36 -13.35
N LEU A 248 -16.20 6.34 -14.48
CA LEU A 248 -15.62 6.30 -15.83
C LEU A 248 -15.76 7.65 -16.57
N ALA A 249 -15.80 8.75 -15.82
CA ALA A 249 -15.81 10.11 -16.38
C ALA A 249 -14.56 10.40 -17.22
N ASP A 250 -13.39 10.07 -16.70
CA ASP A 250 -12.10 10.19 -17.36
C ASP A 250 -11.11 9.11 -16.84
N MET A 251 -9.96 8.93 -17.49
CA MET A 251 -9.01 7.87 -17.10
C MET A 251 -8.38 8.06 -15.72
N TYR A 252 -8.13 9.30 -15.30
CA TYR A 252 -7.57 9.57 -13.98
C TYR A 252 -8.58 9.20 -12.90
N THR A 253 -9.83 9.62 -13.08
CA THR A 253 -10.95 9.29 -12.20
C THR A 253 -11.25 7.78 -12.19
N ALA A 254 -11.15 7.12 -13.34
CA ALA A 254 -11.31 5.67 -13.46
C ALA A 254 -10.24 4.90 -12.68
N LEU A 255 -8.97 5.26 -12.82
CA LEU A 255 -7.90 4.61 -12.06
C LEU A 255 -8.00 4.91 -10.56
N THR A 256 -8.37 6.15 -10.18
CA THR A 256 -8.52 6.55 -8.78
C THR A 256 -9.68 5.80 -8.12
N SER A 257 -10.84 5.72 -8.78
CA SER A 257 -11.98 4.95 -8.28
C SER A 257 -11.69 3.45 -8.21
N PHE A 258 -10.91 2.90 -9.16
CA PHE A 258 -10.47 1.51 -9.13
C PHE A 258 -9.51 1.24 -7.97
N TYR A 259 -8.56 2.15 -7.71
CA TYR A 259 -7.68 2.04 -6.55
C TYR A 259 -8.47 2.06 -5.23
N ASN A 260 -9.44 2.98 -5.11
CA ASN A 260 -10.29 3.06 -3.93
C ASN A 260 -11.17 1.81 -3.76
N LEU A 261 -11.69 1.24 -4.86
CA LEU A 261 -12.39 -0.04 -4.84
C LEU A 261 -11.49 -1.19 -4.34
N ALA A 262 -10.22 -1.20 -4.78
CA ALA A 262 -9.23 -2.17 -4.33
C ALA A 262 -8.96 -2.04 -2.82
N ARG A 263 -8.77 -0.81 -2.31
CA ARG A 263 -8.58 -0.52 -0.88
C ARG A 263 -9.77 -0.95 -0.03
N LYS A 264 -11.00 -0.65 -0.46
CA LYS A 264 -12.24 -1.06 0.24
C LYS A 264 -12.39 -2.58 0.29
N SER A 265 -12.15 -3.24 -0.84
CA SER A 265 -12.17 -4.71 -0.91
C SER A 265 -11.12 -5.32 0.01
N ALA A 266 -9.90 -4.77 -0.01
CA ALA A 266 -8.79 -5.23 0.82
C ALA A 266 -9.05 -5.05 2.32
N ARG A 267 -9.64 -3.92 2.75
CA ARG A 267 -10.05 -3.72 4.15
C ARG A 267 -11.04 -4.80 4.59
N SER A 268 -12.07 -5.05 3.78
CA SER A 268 -13.07 -6.07 4.07
C SER A 268 -12.44 -7.46 4.16
N GLY A 269 -11.56 -7.79 3.21
CA GLY A 269 -10.79 -9.04 3.21
C GLY A 269 -9.93 -9.16 4.47
N ALA A 270 -9.18 -8.11 4.82
CA ALA A 270 -8.25 -8.07 5.94
C ALA A 270 -8.96 -8.27 7.28
N LEU A 271 -10.12 -7.64 7.49
CA LEU A 271 -10.96 -7.88 8.66
C LEU A 271 -11.48 -9.32 8.69
N GLY A 272 -11.89 -9.86 7.54
CA GLY A 272 -12.39 -11.23 7.39
C GLY A 272 -11.37 -12.31 7.76
N VAL A 273 -10.07 -12.07 7.54
CA VAL A 273 -9.01 -13.05 7.88
C VAL A 273 -9.00 -13.41 9.37
N PHE A 274 -9.41 -12.49 10.25
CA PHE A 274 -9.47 -12.71 11.70
C PHE A 274 -10.69 -13.49 12.18
N MET A 275 -11.69 -13.71 11.32
CA MET A 275 -12.89 -14.48 11.63
C MET A 275 -12.71 -15.99 11.39
N GLY A 276 -11.62 -16.37 10.70
CA GLY A 276 -11.31 -17.77 10.38
C GLY A 276 -10.48 -18.49 11.45
N SER A 277 -9.84 -19.58 11.02
CA SER A 277 -9.03 -20.46 11.87
C SER A 277 -8.00 -19.70 12.72
N PRO A 278 -7.82 -20.06 14.01
CA PRO A 278 -6.81 -19.47 14.87
C PRO A 278 -5.37 -19.79 14.44
N PHE A 279 -5.15 -20.71 13.49
CA PHE A 279 -3.84 -21.08 12.95
C PHE A 279 -3.61 -20.58 11.53
N ASN A 280 -4.12 -19.39 11.20
CA ASN A 280 -4.00 -18.81 9.86
C ASN A 280 -2.85 -17.80 9.79
N PRO A 281 -1.70 -18.10 9.15
CA PRO A 281 -0.57 -17.17 9.08
C PRO A 281 -0.88 -15.90 8.26
N ILE A 282 -1.96 -15.90 7.47
CA ILE A 282 -2.43 -14.74 6.70
C ILE A 282 -2.98 -13.65 7.60
N VAL A 283 -3.26 -13.92 8.88
CA VAL A 283 -3.58 -12.87 9.86
C VAL A 283 -2.51 -11.78 9.95
N ALA A 284 -1.23 -12.10 9.70
CA ALA A 284 -0.16 -11.10 9.62
C ALA A 284 -0.35 -10.16 8.40
N MET A 285 -0.86 -10.70 7.28
CA MET A 285 -1.25 -9.93 6.11
C MET A 285 -2.42 -9.00 6.42
N GLY A 286 -3.45 -9.53 7.10
CA GLY A 286 -4.61 -8.76 7.52
C GLY A 286 -4.21 -7.60 8.44
N ALA A 287 -3.36 -7.86 9.45
CA ALA A 287 -2.87 -6.82 10.36
C ALA A 287 -2.06 -5.76 9.60
N SER A 288 -1.15 -6.18 8.74
CA SER A 288 -0.29 -5.26 7.97
C SER A 288 -1.08 -4.39 7.00
N GLU A 289 -2.08 -4.96 6.31
CA GLU A 289 -2.97 -4.21 5.42
C GLU A 289 -3.81 -3.20 6.20
N LEU A 290 -4.32 -3.55 7.39
CA LEU A 290 -5.08 -2.62 8.23
C LEU A 290 -4.21 -1.46 8.73
N ILE A 291 -2.97 -1.73 9.17
CA ILE A 291 -2.02 -0.66 9.56
C ILE A 291 -1.78 0.30 8.38
N LYS A 292 -1.54 -0.26 7.18
CA LYS A 292 -1.33 0.53 5.96
C LYS A 292 -2.56 1.38 5.62
N LEU A 293 -3.74 0.76 5.59
CA LEU A 293 -4.99 1.43 5.19
C LEU A 293 -5.43 2.49 6.21
N ASP A 294 -5.29 2.23 7.51
CA ASP A 294 -5.58 3.23 8.56
C ASP A 294 -4.66 4.45 8.41
N THR A 295 -3.38 4.22 8.12
CA THR A 295 -2.40 5.28 7.85
C THR A 295 -2.80 6.11 6.64
N GLU A 296 -3.09 5.46 5.50
CA GLU A 296 -3.51 6.13 4.27
C GLU A 296 -4.83 6.91 4.47
N ASP A 297 -5.80 6.34 5.18
CA ASP A 297 -7.10 6.97 5.44
C ASP A 297 -6.95 8.19 6.36
N VAL A 298 -6.17 8.10 7.43
CA VAL A 298 -5.93 9.23 8.34
C VAL A 298 -5.24 10.37 7.60
N VAL A 299 -4.20 10.07 6.80
CA VAL A 299 -3.51 11.09 5.99
C VAL A 299 -4.46 11.72 4.96
N THR A 300 -5.32 10.91 4.34
CA THR A 300 -6.35 11.40 3.38
C THR A 300 -7.32 12.35 4.06
N VAL A 301 -7.83 12.01 5.26
CA VAL A 301 -8.76 12.86 6.02
C VAL A 301 -8.08 14.16 6.46
N LEU A 302 -6.87 14.06 7.01
CA LEU A 302 -6.10 15.20 7.48
C LEU A 302 -5.85 16.22 6.35
N ASN A 303 -5.38 15.74 5.19
CA ASN A 303 -5.17 16.57 4.00
C ASN A 303 -6.47 17.10 3.40
N GLY A 304 -7.51 16.27 3.35
CA GLY A 304 -8.83 16.66 2.86
C GLY A 304 -9.42 17.82 3.63
N ILE A 305 -9.40 17.74 4.97
CA ILE A 305 -9.89 18.80 5.86
C ILE A 305 -9.04 20.05 5.71
N LYS A 306 -7.70 19.91 5.62
CA LYS A 306 -6.80 21.05 5.37
C LYS A 306 -7.14 21.79 4.08
N LEU A 307 -7.47 21.04 3.03
CA LEU A 307 -7.87 21.56 1.72
C LEU A 307 -9.34 21.98 1.64
N LYS A 308 -10.09 21.91 2.75
CA LYS A 308 -11.52 22.23 2.84
C LYS A 308 -12.39 21.41 1.88
N VAL A 309 -11.98 20.17 1.61
CA VAL A 309 -12.80 19.24 0.82
C VAL A 309 -14.03 18.87 1.66
N PRO A 310 -15.25 18.95 1.11
CA PRO A 310 -16.46 18.57 1.85
C PRO A 310 -16.40 17.12 2.35
N PRO A 311 -16.88 16.82 3.57
CA PRO A 311 -16.85 15.46 4.12
C PRO A 311 -17.49 14.41 3.19
N GLU A 312 -18.60 14.74 2.52
CA GLU A 312 -19.27 13.84 1.58
C GLU A 312 -18.41 13.46 0.36
N SER A 313 -17.46 14.31 -0.04
CA SER A 313 -16.49 14.02 -1.09
C SER A 313 -15.27 13.26 -0.57
N LEU A 314 -14.97 13.34 0.73
CA LEU A 314 -13.90 12.58 1.37
C LEU A 314 -14.29 11.14 1.72
N LYS A 315 -15.54 10.90 2.14
CA LYS A 315 -16.05 9.55 2.49
C LYS A 315 -15.79 8.49 1.41
N PRO A 316 -15.95 8.75 0.10
CA PRO A 316 -15.67 7.75 -0.93
C PRO A 316 -14.17 7.46 -1.09
N SER A 317 -13.30 8.37 -0.68
CA SER A 317 -11.84 8.34 -0.86
C SER A 317 -11.10 7.56 0.23
N ILE A 318 -11.76 7.27 1.35
CA ILE A 318 -11.22 6.40 2.39
C ILE A 318 -11.66 4.95 2.18
N SER A 319 -10.87 4.02 2.70
CA SER A 319 -11.09 2.58 2.52
C SER A 319 -12.15 2.00 3.46
N ILE A 320 -12.48 2.72 4.54
CA ILE A 320 -13.52 2.33 5.47
C ILE A 320 -14.91 2.70 4.93
N GLN A 321 -15.85 1.76 4.97
CA GLN A 321 -17.24 2.03 4.58
C GLN A 321 -17.96 2.75 5.71
N LEU A 322 -18.11 4.07 5.55
CA LEU A 322 -18.90 4.93 6.42
C LEU A 322 -20.38 4.91 6.02
N VAL A 323 -21.24 5.26 6.98
CA VAL A 323 -22.67 5.49 6.79
C VAL A 323 -22.88 7.00 6.71
#